data_AF-Q947I7-F1
#
_entry.id   AF-Q947I7-F1
#
_cell.length_a   1.000
_cell.length_b   1.000
_cell.length_c   1.000
_cell.angle_alpha   90.00
_cell.angle_beta   90.00
_cell.angle_gamma   90.00
#
_symmetry.space_group_name_H-M   'P 1'
#
loop_
_entity.id
_entity.type
_entity.pdbx_description
1 polymer ?
#
loop_
_entity_poly.entity_id
_entity_poly.type
_entity_poly.pdbx_seq_one_letter_code
_entity_poly.pdbx_strand_id
1 'polypeptide(L)'
;EVTHLKEGDTVMPLYLGECGECLNCSSGKTNLCHKYPLGFSGLMPDGTSRMYIRGEKIYHHFSCSTWSEYVVIESSYAVKVDPRVSLPHASFLCCGFTTGFGSTWREVNIEKGST
;
A
#
# COMPACT_ATOMS: atom_id res chain seq x y z
N GLU A 1 10.94 -6.51 -12.57
CA GLU A 1 9.93 -7.27 -13.31
C GLU A 1 8.77 -7.55 -12.35
N VAL A 2 7.52 -7.52 -12.82
CA VAL A 2 6.33 -7.77 -11.99
C VAL A 2 5.91 -9.22 -12.20
N THR A 3 5.92 -10.04 -11.15
CA THR A 3 5.69 -11.49 -11.24
C THR A 3 4.45 -11.95 -10.46
N HIS A 4 4.00 -11.20 -9.47
CA HIS A 4 2.87 -11.54 -8.57
C HIS A 4 1.53 -10.92 -8.97
N LEU A 5 1.51 -10.06 -9.99
CA LEU A 5 0.32 -9.39 -10.51
C LEU A 5 0.23 -9.58 -12.02
N LYS A 6 -0.99 -9.58 -12.54
CA LYS A 6 -1.28 -9.58 -13.98
C LYS A 6 -2.44 -8.65 -14.30
N GLU A 7 -2.57 -8.33 -15.59
CA GLU A 7 -3.70 -7.58 -16.11
C GLU A 7 -5.04 -8.26 -15.72
N GLY A 8 -6.02 -7.44 -15.32
CA GLY A 8 -7.33 -7.89 -14.86
C GLY A 8 -7.41 -8.27 -13.37
N ASP A 9 -6.29 -8.33 -12.64
CA ASP A 9 -6.34 -8.54 -11.19
C ASP A 9 -6.97 -7.36 -10.47
N THR A 10 -7.86 -7.64 -9.50
CA THR A 10 -8.36 -6.63 -8.56
C THR A 10 -7.31 -6.40 -7.47
N VAL A 11 -6.90 -5.14 -7.27
CA VAL A 11 -5.82 -4.79 -6.36
C VAL A 11 -6.22 -3.65 -5.42
N MET A 12 -5.65 -3.69 -4.21
CA MET A 12 -5.66 -2.57 -3.27
C MET A 12 -4.28 -1.90 -3.27
N PRO A 13 -4.21 -0.59 -3.56
CA PRO A 13 -2.97 0.15 -3.39
C PRO A 13 -2.74 0.52 -1.92
N LEU A 14 -1.50 0.37 -1.45
CA LEU A 14 -1.09 0.59 -0.07
C LEU A 14 0.02 1.64 0.00
N TYR A 15 0.14 2.34 1.12
CA TYR A 15 1.22 3.31 1.35
C TYR A 15 2.49 2.69 1.97
N LEU A 16 2.38 1.47 2.50
CA LEU A 16 3.50 0.66 2.96
C LEU A 16 3.70 -0.50 1.99
N GLY A 17 4.93 -0.70 1.52
CA GLY A 17 5.27 -1.80 0.62
C GLY A 17 5.75 -3.03 1.39
N GLU A 18 5.73 -4.18 0.72
CA GLU A 18 6.22 -5.44 1.28
C GLU A 18 7.06 -6.19 0.23
N CYS A 19 8.36 -6.36 0.47
CA CYS A 19 9.24 -7.06 -0.47
C CYS A 19 9.33 -8.57 -0.21
N GLY A 20 8.85 -9.06 0.94
CA GLY A 20 8.93 -10.47 1.35
C GLY A 20 10.34 -10.99 1.72
N GLU A 21 11.41 -10.27 1.35
CA GLU A 21 12.80 -10.76 1.46
C GLU A 21 13.69 -9.99 2.45
N CYS A 22 13.32 -8.77 2.85
CA CYS A 22 14.14 -8.00 3.79
C CYS A 22 13.97 -8.50 5.23
N LEU A 23 14.94 -8.16 6.09
CA LEU A 23 14.93 -8.52 7.52
C LEU A 23 13.58 -8.25 8.17
N ASN A 24 13.00 -7.05 7.95
CA ASN A 24 11.72 -6.70 8.52
C ASN A 24 10.56 -7.54 7.99
N CYS A 25 10.45 -7.74 6.68
CA CYS A 25 9.43 -8.59 6.07
C CYS A 25 9.52 -10.04 6.58
N SER A 26 10.74 -10.56 6.78
CA SER A 26 10.96 -11.92 7.30
C SER A 26 10.77 -12.07 8.82
N SER A 27 10.72 -10.95 9.56
CA SER A 27 10.84 -10.97 11.03
C SER A 27 9.58 -11.45 11.76
N GLY A 28 8.41 -11.27 11.16
CA GLY A 28 7.11 -11.43 11.82
C GLY A 28 6.82 -10.40 12.94
N LYS A 29 7.70 -9.41 13.14
CA LYS A 29 7.63 -8.43 14.24
C LYS A 29 7.19 -7.03 13.79
N THR A 30 7.31 -6.73 12.50
CA THR A 30 6.98 -5.42 11.93
C THR A 30 6.56 -5.56 10.48
N ASN A 31 5.74 -4.62 10.01
CA ASN A 31 5.35 -4.48 8.60
C ASN A 31 6.12 -3.35 7.88
N LEU A 32 7.12 -2.75 8.52
CA LEU A 32 7.90 -1.66 7.93
C LEU A 32 9.03 -2.19 7.03
N CYS A 33 8.75 -2.35 5.74
CA CYS A 33 9.74 -2.85 4.78
C CYS A 33 10.96 -1.91 4.66
N HIS A 34 12.18 -2.48 4.67
CA HIS A 34 13.41 -1.72 4.45
C HIS A 34 13.59 -1.27 2.99
N LYS A 35 13.16 -2.11 2.04
CA LYS A 35 13.33 -1.88 0.62
C LYS A 35 12.31 -0.87 0.07
N TYR A 36 11.12 -0.87 0.66
CA TYR A 36 10.00 -0.03 0.26
C TYR A 36 9.47 0.77 1.46
N PRO A 37 10.27 1.72 1.96
CA PRO A 37 9.86 2.59 3.07
C PRO A 37 8.86 3.64 2.59
N LEU A 38 8.14 4.24 3.55
CA LEU A 38 7.29 5.39 3.27
C LEU A 38 8.13 6.57 2.75
N GLY A 39 7.88 6.98 1.50
CA GLY A 39 8.54 8.11 0.85
C GLY A 39 7.70 9.38 0.87
N PHE A 40 8.33 10.52 1.13
CA PHE A 40 7.70 11.85 1.10
C PHE A 40 8.22 12.75 -0.02
N SER A 41 9.05 12.22 -0.93
CA SER A 41 9.56 12.97 -2.10
C SER A 41 8.49 13.28 -3.14
N GLY A 42 7.37 12.54 -3.13
CA GLY A 42 6.34 12.60 -4.16
C GLY A 42 6.81 12.08 -5.54
N LEU A 43 7.87 11.28 -5.56
CA LEU A 43 8.47 10.71 -6.77
C LEU A 43 8.49 9.18 -6.68
N MET A 44 8.50 8.54 -7.84
CA MET A 44 8.72 7.09 -7.96
C MET A 44 10.13 6.71 -7.48
N PRO A 45 10.43 5.42 -7.24
CA PRO A 45 11.76 4.98 -6.82
C PRO A 45 12.91 5.36 -7.78
N ASP A 46 12.59 5.63 -9.05
CA ASP A 46 13.54 6.12 -10.06
C ASP A 46 13.76 7.64 -10.04
N GLY A 47 13.15 8.35 -9.09
CA GLY A 47 13.26 9.81 -8.95
C GLY A 47 12.39 10.62 -9.91
N THR A 48 11.46 10.00 -10.64
CA THR A 48 10.60 10.68 -11.62
C THR A 48 9.12 10.65 -11.25
N SER A 49 8.30 11.48 -11.90
CA SER A 49 6.84 11.41 -11.76
C SER A 49 6.22 10.62 -12.93
N ARG A 50 4.98 10.16 -12.73
CA ARG A 50 4.12 9.60 -13.79
C ARG A 50 2.92 10.49 -14.06
N MET A 51 2.79 11.59 -13.33
CA MET A 51 1.64 12.49 -13.37
C MET A 51 2.08 13.85 -13.92
N TYR A 52 1.44 14.27 -15.01
CA TYR A 52 1.70 15.55 -15.66
C TYR A 52 0.39 16.18 -16.12
N ILE A 53 0.27 17.50 -15.95
CA ILE A 53 -0.87 18.27 -16.44
C ILE A 53 -0.30 19.40 -17.31
N ARG A 54 -0.61 19.38 -18.61
CA ARG A 54 -0.15 20.42 -19.56
C ARG A 54 1.38 20.63 -19.55
N GLY A 55 2.14 19.54 -19.39
CA GLY A 55 3.60 19.58 -19.33
C GLY A 55 4.16 19.87 -17.93
N GLU A 56 3.33 20.31 -16.98
CA GLU A 56 3.75 20.54 -15.60
C GLU A 56 3.73 19.25 -14.80
N LYS A 57 4.81 19.01 -14.05
CA LYS A 57 4.96 17.84 -13.20
C LYS A 57 4.04 17.93 -11.99
N ILE A 58 3.25 16.88 -11.76
CA ILE A 58 2.50 16.67 -10.53
C ILE A 58 3.24 15.65 -9.67
N TYR A 59 3.32 15.89 -8.37
CA TYR A 59 3.94 14.95 -7.43
C TYR A 59 2.91 13.92 -6.96
N HIS A 60 3.40 12.71 -6.71
CA HIS A 60 2.60 11.66 -6.12
C HIS A 60 2.27 11.96 -4.67
N HIS A 61 1.10 11.53 -4.22
CA HIS A 61 0.71 11.53 -2.82
C HIS A 61 0.88 10.12 -2.24
N PHE A 62 1.80 9.99 -1.28
CA PHE A 62 2.33 8.70 -0.83
C PHE A 62 2.82 7.86 -2.03
N SER A 63 2.60 6.55 -2.02
CA SER A 63 2.99 5.63 -3.10
C SER A 63 1.88 5.39 -4.13
N CYS A 64 0.66 5.91 -3.92
CA CYS A 64 -0.51 5.44 -4.66
C CYS A 64 -1.37 6.51 -5.35
N SER A 65 -1.40 7.76 -4.88
CA SER A 65 -2.07 8.88 -5.58
C SER A 65 -3.51 8.59 -6.06
N THR A 66 -4.34 7.94 -5.25
CA THR A 66 -5.63 7.33 -5.65
C THR A 66 -6.74 8.30 -6.07
N TRP A 67 -6.46 9.59 -6.20
CA TRP A 67 -7.38 10.61 -6.72
C TRP A 67 -7.16 10.86 -8.22
N SER A 68 -7.02 9.77 -8.97
CA SER A 68 -6.85 9.74 -10.42
C SER A 68 -7.53 8.48 -10.95
N GLU A 69 -8.09 8.55 -12.15
CA GLU A 69 -8.70 7.38 -12.81
C GLU A 69 -7.67 6.28 -13.08
N TYR A 70 -6.41 6.67 -13.29
CA TYR A 70 -5.28 5.77 -13.48
C TYR A 70 -4.08 6.24 -12.66
N VAL A 71 -3.35 5.28 -12.08
CA VAL A 71 -2.14 5.52 -11.31
C VAL A 71 -1.08 4.50 -11.69
N VAL A 72 0.18 4.90 -11.57
CA VAL A 72 1.33 4.00 -11.72
C VAL A 72 1.99 3.91 -10.35
N ILE A 73 2.10 2.69 -9.83
CA ILE A 73 2.65 2.41 -8.51
C ILE A 73 3.72 1.33 -8.61
N GLU A 74 4.64 1.28 -7.65
CA GLU A 74 5.57 0.16 -7.54
C GLU A 74 4.79 -1.07 -7.03
N SER A 75 5.02 -2.24 -7.64
CA SER A 75 4.15 -3.42 -7.46
C SER A 75 4.15 -4.00 -6.05
N SER A 76 5.16 -3.69 -5.23
CA SER A 76 5.25 -4.10 -3.82
C SER A 76 4.35 -3.25 -2.92
N TYR A 77 3.79 -2.14 -3.44
CA TYR A 77 2.72 -1.36 -2.81
C TYR A 77 1.31 -1.76 -3.28
N ALA A 78 1.19 -2.84 -4.06
CA ALA A 78 -0.09 -3.35 -4.52
C ALA A 78 -0.34 -4.74 -3.93
N VAL A 79 -1.48 -4.92 -3.26
CA VAL A 79 -1.92 -6.23 -2.81
C VAL A 79 -3.07 -6.71 -3.68
N LYS A 80 -2.94 -7.92 -4.23
CA LYS A 80 -4.02 -8.60 -4.93
C LYS A 80 -5.11 -9.01 -3.95
N VAL A 81 -6.35 -8.75 -4.30
CA VAL A 81 -7.52 -9.16 -3.51
C VAL A 81 -8.43 -10.08 -4.31
N ASP A 82 -9.26 -10.82 -3.59
CA ASP A 82 -10.29 -11.64 -4.21
C ASP A 82 -11.26 -10.75 -5.00
N PRO A 83 -11.51 -11.02 -6.29
CA PRO A 83 -12.36 -10.18 -7.13
C PRO A 83 -13.84 -10.16 -6.69
N ARG A 84 -14.25 -11.06 -5.79
CA ARG A 84 -15.59 -11.05 -5.19
C ARG A 84 -15.77 -9.94 -4.15
N VAL A 85 -14.67 -9.37 -3.64
CA VAL A 85 -14.74 -8.23 -2.72
C VAL A 85 -15.19 -6.99 -3.51
N SER A 86 -16.29 -6.37 -3.07
CA SER A 86 -16.74 -5.12 -3.69
C SER A 86 -15.70 -4.01 -3.50
N LEU A 87 -15.45 -3.22 -4.55
CA LEU A 87 -14.45 -2.15 -4.54
C LEU A 87 -14.59 -1.14 -3.38
N PRO A 88 -15.79 -0.73 -2.93
CA PRO A 88 -15.92 0.17 -1.78
C PRO A 88 -15.36 -0.44 -0.48
N HIS A 89 -15.59 -1.73 -0.25
CA HIS A 89 -15.01 -2.44 0.89
C HIS A 89 -13.50 -2.59 0.74
N ALA A 90 -13.00 -2.97 -0.44
CA ALA A 90 -11.56 -3.05 -0.69
C ALA A 90 -10.88 -1.69 -0.41
N SER A 91 -11.45 -0.59 -0.92
CA SER A 91 -10.97 0.77 -0.66
C SER A 91 -10.93 1.11 0.83
N PHE A 92 -12.00 0.77 1.57
CA PHE A 92 -12.07 1.00 3.01
C PHE A 92 -10.99 0.23 3.81
N LEU A 93 -10.62 -0.96 3.35
CA LEU A 93 -9.59 -1.79 3.98
C LEU A 93 -8.16 -1.26 3.73
N CYS A 94 -7.92 -0.37 2.77
CA CYS A 94 -6.57 0.03 2.37
C CYS A 94 -5.81 0.87 3.41
N CYS A 95 -6.49 1.46 4.40
CA CYS A 95 -5.84 2.37 5.35
C CYS A 95 -6.51 2.36 6.73
N GLY A 96 -7.44 3.29 7.00
CA GLY A 96 -7.89 3.57 8.36
C GLY A 96 -8.50 2.37 9.09
N PHE A 97 -9.27 1.54 8.40
CA PHE A 97 -9.87 0.36 9.01
C PHE A 97 -8.83 -0.67 9.46
N THR A 98 -7.91 -1.05 8.56
CA THR A 98 -6.90 -2.07 8.86
C THR A 98 -5.91 -1.57 9.90
N THR A 99 -5.59 -0.27 9.92
CA THR A 99 -4.82 0.34 11.01
C THR A 99 -5.54 0.21 12.34
N GLY A 100 -6.79 0.68 12.45
CA GLY A 100 -7.53 0.65 13.72
C GLY A 100 -7.78 -0.78 14.23
N PHE A 101 -8.23 -1.67 13.35
CA PHE A 101 -8.43 -3.08 13.67
C PHE A 101 -7.10 -3.74 14.04
N GLY A 102 -6.05 -3.55 13.24
CA GLY A 102 -4.73 -4.13 13.45
C GLY A 102 -4.08 -3.71 14.75
N SER A 103 -4.21 -2.43 15.16
CA SER A 103 -3.69 -1.96 16.45
C SER A 103 -4.29 -2.72 17.63
N THR A 104 -5.61 -2.92 17.63
CA THR A 104 -6.28 -3.66 18.72
C THR A 104 -5.99 -5.16 18.68
N TRP A 105 -5.96 -5.74 17.48
CA TRP A 105 -5.83 -7.17 17.26
C TRP A 105 -4.39 -7.70 17.39
N ARG A 106 -3.38 -6.93 16.94
CA ARG A 106 -1.97 -7.38 16.91
C ARG A 106 -1.08 -6.71 17.94
N GLU A 107 -1.29 -5.43 18.23
CA GLU A 107 -0.33 -4.65 19.03
C GLU A 107 -0.72 -4.59 20.51
N VAL A 108 -1.99 -4.26 20.80
CA VAL A 108 -2.43 -3.97 22.18
C VAL A 108 -2.82 -5.23 22.96
N ASN A 109 -3.02 -6.38 22.29
CA ASN A 109 -3.47 -7.65 22.91
C ASN A 109 -4.61 -7.44 23.92
N ILE A 110 -5.73 -6.91 23.44
CA ILE A 110 -6.89 -6.60 24.29
C ILE A 110 -7.45 -7.90 24.89
N GLU A 111 -7.60 -7.92 26.21
CA GLU A 111 -8.20 -9.03 26.94
C GLU A 111 -9.72 -8.86 27.10
N LYS A 112 -10.42 -9.97 27.32
CA LYS A 112 -11.86 -9.93 27.55
C LYS A 112 -12.17 -9.18 28.84
N GLY A 113 -12.96 -8.10 28.74
CA GLY A 113 -13.37 -7.29 29.89
C GLY A 113 -12.51 -6.04 30.13
N SER A 114 -11.51 -5.76 29.29
CA SER A 114 -10.79 -4.49 29.30
C SER A 114 -11.71 -3.31 28.99
N THR A 115 -11.46 -2.15 29.62
CA THR A 115 -12.14 -0.87 29.41
C THR A 115 -11.16 0.24 29.09
#